data_AF-A0A7V4PS66-F1
#
_entry.id   AF-A0A7V4PS66-F1
#
_cell.length_a   1.000
_cell.length_b   1.000
_cell.length_c   1.000
_cell.angle_alpha   90.00
_cell.angle_beta   90.00
_cell.angle_gamma   90.00
#
_symmetry.space_group_name_H-M   'P 1'
#
loop_
_entity.id
_entity.type
_entity.pdbx_description
1 polymer ?
#
loop_
_entity_poly.entity_id
_entity_poly.type
_entity_poly.pdbx_seq_one_letter_code
_entity_poly.pdbx_strand_id
1 'polypeptide(L)'
;MDYKKLIRPVAIGGMIALLVFLAYQRGLLDTFELKSLDFRFQIRGPIESKVPIVLVSIDQDSFDELQLPWPWPRTLHALLIRKLAAAQAKLIAFDILFTEPKPDPREDQALADA
;
A
#
# COMPACT_ATOMS: atom_id res chain seq x y z
N MET A 1 33.37 22.93 40.56
CA MET A 1 32.98 21.85 39.62
C MET A 1 33.81 22.02 38.35
N ASP A 2 34.71 21.08 38.05
CA ASP A 2 35.63 21.19 36.89
C ASP A 2 34.89 20.98 35.57
N TYR A 3 34.37 22.06 34.98
CA TYR A 3 33.65 22.01 33.70
C TYR A 3 34.47 21.36 32.57
N LYS A 4 35.81 21.44 32.65
CA LYS A 4 36.74 20.80 31.70
C LYS A 4 36.64 19.27 31.66
N LYS A 5 36.23 18.62 32.75
CA LYS A 5 36.02 17.16 32.79
C LYS A 5 34.72 16.74 32.10
N LEU A 6 33.77 17.66 31.93
CA LEU A 6 32.47 17.41 31.30
C LEU A 6 32.49 17.62 29.77
N ILE A 7 33.43 18.41 29.25
CA ILE A 7 33.53 18.71 27.80
C ILE A 7 33.82 17.46 26.97
N ARG A 8 34.70 16.57 27.47
CA ARG A 8 35.11 15.35 26.76
C ARG A 8 33.96 14.38 26.46
N PRO A 9 33.15 13.92 27.45
CA PRO A 9 32.03 13.03 27.15
C PRO A 9 30.96 13.68 26.28
N VAL A 10 30.72 14.99 26.44
CA VAL A 10 29.76 15.74 25.61
C VAL A 10 30.22 15.80 24.15
N ALA A 11 31.50 16.10 23.91
CA ALA A 11 32.06 16.12 22.56
C ALA A 11 32.02 14.74 21.90
N ILE A 12 32.31 13.67 22.64
CA ILE A 12 32.21 12.29 22.13
C ILE A 12 30.75 11.94 21.78
N GLY A 13 29.81 12.23 22.67
CA GLY A 13 28.38 11.99 22.43
C GLY A 13 27.87 12.76 21.21
N GLY A 14 28.24 14.04 21.07
CA GLY A 14 27.89 14.86 19.93
C GLY A 14 28.47 14.34 18.61
N MET A 15 29.73 13.89 18.63
CA MET A 15 30.38 13.30 17.45
C MET A 15 29.70 11.98 17.04
N ILE A 16 29.37 11.10 17.99
CA ILE A 16 28.64 9.85 17.71
C ILE A 16 27.26 10.17 17.14
N ALA A 17 26.53 11.10 17.75
CA ALA A 17 25.21 11.52 17.28
C ALA A 17 25.27 12.08 15.86
N LEU A 18 26.29 12.90 15.54
CA LEU A 18 26.50 13.43 14.20
C LEU A 18 26.81 12.31 13.19
N LEU A 19 27.66 11.35 13.55
CA LEU A 19 27.98 10.21 12.68
C LEU A 19 26.77 9.32 12.41
N VAL A 20 25.97 9.02 13.43
CA VAL A 20 24.72 8.28 13.30
C VAL A 20 23.73 9.06 12.44
N PHE A 21 23.59 10.37 12.65
CA PHE A 21 22.72 11.22 11.85
C PHE A 21 23.14 11.24 10.37
N LEU A 22 24.43 11.37 10.09
CA LEU A 22 24.95 11.32 8.71
C LEU A 22 24.76 9.93 8.09
N ALA A 23 24.95 8.85 8.85
CA ALA A 23 24.70 7.49 8.40
C ALA A 23 23.21 7.26 8.07
N TYR A 24 22.31 7.78 8.91
CA TYR A 24 20.86 7.75 8.70
C TYR A 24 20.46 8.52 7.43
N GLN A 25 20.98 9.74 7.24
CA GLN A 25 20.72 10.53 6.03
C GLN A 25 21.23 9.87 4.74
N ARG A 26 22.15 8.90 4.84
CA ARG A 26 22.67 8.12 3.72
C ARG A 26 22.00 6.74 3.59
N GLY A 27 21.00 6.43 4.43
CA GLY A 27 20.28 5.15 4.41
C GLY A 27 21.10 3.94 4.91
N LEU A 28 22.24 4.16 5.57
CA LEU A 28 23.12 3.07 6.01
C LEU A 28 22.47 2.21 7.12
N LEU A 29 21.42 2.72 7.78
CA LEU A 29 20.69 2.03 8.83
C LEU A 29 19.40 1.34 8.32
N ASP A 30 18.96 1.64 7.10
CA ASP A 30 17.68 1.17 6.55
C ASP A 30 17.64 -0.36 6.47
N THR A 31 18.76 -1.00 6.12
CA THR A 31 18.84 -2.46 6.07
C THR A 31 18.62 -3.09 7.44
N PHE A 32 19.11 -2.45 8.51
CA PHE A 32 18.88 -2.94 9.88
C PHE A 32 17.44 -2.73 10.30
N GLU A 33 16.84 -1.59 9.92
CA GLU A 33 15.42 -1.33 10.17
C GLU A 33 14.52 -2.36 9.47
N LEU A 34 14.72 -2.58 8.17
CA LEU A 34 13.94 -3.54 7.37
C LEU A 34 14.07 -4.96 7.93
N LYS A 35 15.28 -5.41 8.26
CA LYS A 35 15.48 -6.72 8.90
C LYS A 35 14.81 -6.83 10.27
N SER A 36 14.85 -5.76 11.06
CA SER A 36 14.14 -5.68 12.33
C SER A 36 12.63 -5.81 12.13
N LEU A 37 12.08 -5.12 11.12
CA LEU A 37 10.66 -5.19 10.78
C LEU A 37 10.27 -6.61 10.35
N ASP A 38 11.02 -7.21 9.42
CA ASP A 38 10.78 -8.58 8.95
C ASP A 38 10.77 -9.57 10.10
N PHE A 39 11.76 -9.49 11.00
CA PHE A 39 11.83 -10.34 12.18
C PHE A 39 10.61 -10.17 13.10
N ARG A 40 10.14 -8.93 13.29
CA ARG A 40 8.94 -8.66 14.09
C ARG A 40 7.68 -9.19 13.42
N PHE A 41 7.57 -9.12 12.09
CA PHE A 41 6.47 -9.74 11.35
C PHE A 41 6.49 -11.26 11.46
N GLN A 42 7.66 -11.88 11.42
CA GLN A 42 7.83 -13.33 11.62
C GLN A 42 7.43 -13.75 13.04
N ILE A 43 7.89 -13.03 14.08
CA ILE A 43 7.51 -13.32 15.48
C ILE A 43 6.00 -13.16 15.69
N ARG A 44 5.42 -12.09 15.14
CA ARG A 44 3.97 -11.84 15.23
C ARG A 44 3.18 -12.99 14.57
N GLY A 45 3.71 -13.56 13.50
CA GLY A 45 3.08 -14.61 12.74
C GLY A 45 1.97 -14.12 11.80
N PRO A 46 1.33 -15.05 11.08
CA PRO A 46 0.18 -14.76 10.22
C PRO A 46 -1.00 -14.31 11.07
N ILE A 47 -1.71 -13.28 10.61
CA ILE A 47 -2.97 -12.85 11.21
C ILE A 47 -4.08 -13.37 10.31
N GLU A 48 -4.89 -14.29 10.84
CA GLU A 48 -6.07 -14.74 10.12
C GLU A 48 -7.11 -13.62 10.05
N SER A 49 -7.69 -13.44 8.86
CA SER A 49 -8.81 -12.52 8.70
C SER A 49 -10.04 -13.12 9.38
N LYS A 50 -10.68 -12.33 10.24
CA LYS A 50 -11.96 -12.71 10.88
C LYS A 50 -13.12 -12.82 9.89
N VAL A 51 -12.94 -12.31 8.68
CA VAL A 51 -13.93 -12.31 7.60
C VAL A 51 -13.30 -12.83 6.30
N PRO A 52 -14.03 -13.64 5.51
CA PRO A 52 -13.55 -14.05 4.21
C PRO A 52 -13.47 -12.84 3.29
N ILE A 53 -12.25 -12.53 2.81
CA ILE A 53 -11.98 -11.44 1.87
C ILE A 53 -11.47 -12.08 0.58
N VAL A 54 -12.01 -11.65 -0.55
CA VAL A 54 -11.53 -12.02 -1.87
C VAL A 54 -10.94 -10.76 -2.51
N LEU A 55 -9.68 -10.84 -2.94
CA LEU A 55 -9.03 -9.79 -3.70
C LEU A 55 -9.21 -10.08 -5.19
N VAL A 56 -9.87 -9.17 -5.91
CA VAL A 56 -9.95 -9.21 -7.37
C VAL A 56 -8.88 -8.25 -7.89
N SER A 57 -7.73 -8.81 -8.28
CA SER A 57 -6.61 -8.04 -8.82
C SER A 57 -6.78 -7.77 -10.32
N ILE A 58 -6.08 -6.74 -10.79
CA ILE A 58 -5.91 -6.46 -12.22
C ILE A 58 -4.42 -6.64 -12.51
N ASP A 59 -4.11 -7.61 -13.35
CA ASP A 59 -2.75 -8.03 -13.70
C ASP A 59 -2.59 -8.23 -15.21
N GLN A 60 -1.40 -8.69 -15.63
CA GLN A 60 -1.09 -8.90 -17.03
C GLN A 60 -2.04 -9.90 -17.69
N ASP A 61 -2.37 -11.00 -17.02
CA ASP A 61 -3.30 -12.02 -17.53
C ASP A 61 -4.67 -11.40 -17.82
N SER A 62 -5.13 -10.50 -16.94
CA SER A 62 -6.37 -9.75 -17.15
C SER A 62 -6.35 -8.91 -18.44
N PHE A 63 -5.22 -8.27 -18.75
CA PHE A 63 -5.06 -7.49 -19.99
C PHE A 63 -5.01 -8.39 -21.22
N ASP A 64 -4.31 -9.52 -21.12
CA ASP A 64 -4.15 -10.48 -22.22
C ASP A 64 -5.49 -11.15 -22.56
N GLU A 65 -6.32 -11.42 -21.55
CA GLU A 65 -7.67 -11.98 -21.72
C GLU A 65 -8.68 -10.96 -22.23
N LEU A 66 -8.72 -9.76 -21.64
CA LEU A 66 -9.73 -8.76 -22.00
C LEU A 66 -9.40 -8.03 -23.30
N GLN A 67 -8.11 -7.90 -23.63
CA GLN A 67 -7.62 -7.17 -24.81
C GLN A 67 -8.17 -5.73 -24.89
N LEU A 68 -8.37 -5.11 -23.72
CA LEU A 68 -8.89 -3.74 -23.60
C LEU A 68 -7.81 -2.80 -23.06
N PRO A 69 -7.69 -1.58 -23.63
CA PRO A 69 -6.78 -0.57 -23.10
C PRO A 69 -7.29 -0.06 -21.75
N TRP A 70 -6.35 0.28 -20.87
CA TRP A 70 -6.65 1.01 -19.65
C TRP A 70 -6.92 2.50 -19.94
N PRO A 71 -7.83 3.18 -19.21
CA PRO A 71 -8.76 2.64 -18.22
C PRO A 71 -9.94 1.90 -18.85
N TRP A 72 -10.31 0.77 -18.27
CA TRP A 72 -11.41 -0.05 -18.78
C TRP A 72 -12.77 0.66 -18.72
N PRO A 73 -13.74 0.24 -19.57
CA PRO A 73 -15.09 0.80 -19.56
C PRO A 73 -15.78 0.63 -18.21
N ARG A 74 -16.57 1.62 -17.78
CA ARG A 74 -17.29 1.52 -16.49
C ARG A 74 -18.39 0.47 -16.51
N THR A 75 -18.88 0.13 -17.70
CA THR A 75 -19.79 -1.00 -17.92
C THR A 75 -19.15 -2.35 -17.56
N LEU A 76 -17.83 -2.50 -17.72
CA LEU A 76 -17.12 -3.72 -17.29
C LEU A 76 -17.08 -3.82 -15.76
N HIS A 77 -16.82 -2.70 -15.08
CA HIS A 77 -16.85 -2.64 -13.62
C HIS A 77 -18.28 -2.87 -13.08
N ALA A 78 -19.30 -2.30 -13.73
CA ALA A 78 -20.70 -2.56 -13.42
C ALA A 78 -21.05 -4.06 -13.54
N LEU A 79 -20.57 -4.72 -14.61
CA LEU A 79 -20.76 -6.15 -14.80
C LEU A 79 -20.07 -6.97 -13.70
N LEU A 80 -18.87 -6.57 -13.28
CA LEU A 80 -18.15 -7.21 -12.16
C LEU A 80 -18.96 -7.09 -10.86
N ILE A 81 -19.47 -5.90 -10.52
CA ILE A 81 -20.30 -5.68 -9.33
C ILE A 81 -21.50 -6.63 -9.35
N ARG A 82 -22.23 -6.70 -10.47
CA ARG A 82 -23.41 -7.56 -10.58
C ARG A 82 -23.08 -9.04 -10.40
N LYS A 83 -21.95 -9.50 -10.94
CA LYS A 83 -21.49 -10.89 -10.74
C LYS A 83 -21.14 -11.16 -9.28
N LEU A 84 -20.44 -10.24 -8.61
CA LEU A 84 -20.08 -10.37 -7.20
C LEU A 84 -21.31 -10.31 -6.29
N ALA A 85 -22.26 -9.42 -6.59
CA ALA A 85 -23.54 -9.33 -5.88
C ALA A 85 -24.37 -10.61 -6.05
N ALA A 86 -24.42 -11.18 -7.25
CA ALA A 86 -25.06 -12.48 -7.49
C ALA A 86 -24.39 -13.62 -6.73
N ALA A 87 -23.06 -13.54 -6.51
CA ALA A 87 -22.30 -14.44 -5.65
C ALA A 87 -22.43 -14.11 -4.14
N GLN A 88 -23.36 -13.22 -3.76
CA GLN A 88 -23.67 -12.84 -2.38
C GLN A 88 -22.53 -12.12 -1.63
N ALA A 89 -21.68 -11.37 -2.35
CA ALA A 89 -20.72 -10.47 -1.72
C ALA A 89 -21.44 -9.42 -0.85
N LYS A 90 -21.10 -9.36 0.44
CA LYS A 90 -21.74 -8.42 1.40
C LYS A 90 -21.25 -6.98 1.26
N LEU A 91 -20.02 -6.81 0.76
CA LEU A 91 -19.37 -5.52 0.54
C LEU A 91 -18.46 -5.67 -0.68
N ILE A 92 -18.49 -4.69 -1.57
CA ILE A 92 -17.59 -4.58 -2.72
C ILE A 92 -16.90 -3.22 -2.59
N ALA A 93 -15.58 -3.22 -2.60
CA ALA A 93 -14.76 -2.01 -2.50
C ALA A 93 -13.81 -1.96 -3.70
N PHE A 94 -13.66 -0.77 -4.27
CA PHE A 94 -12.73 -0.52 -5.36
C PHE A 94 -11.50 0.20 -4.84
N ASP A 95 -10.32 -0.29 -5.20
CA ASP A 95 -9.07 0.46 -5.15
C ASP A 95 -8.74 1.02 -6.54
N ILE A 96 -9.73 1.70 -7.12
CA ILE A 96 -9.65 2.38 -8.42
C ILE A 96 -10.32 3.73 -8.26
N LEU A 97 -9.63 4.78 -8.68
CA LEU A 97 -10.18 6.13 -8.66
C LEU A 97 -10.92 6.43 -9.97
N PHE A 98 -12.14 6.91 -9.82
CA PHE A 98 -13.06 7.21 -10.91
C PHE A 98 -13.26 8.73 -11.01
N THR A 99 -12.18 9.46 -11.29
CA THR A 99 -12.11 10.92 -11.12
C THR A 99 -12.70 11.73 -12.26
N GLU A 100 -12.66 11.21 -13.47
CA GLU A 100 -13.12 11.90 -14.67
C GLU A 100 -14.41 11.28 -15.20
N PRO A 101 -15.37 12.10 -15.68
CA PRO A 101 -16.55 11.60 -16.35
C PRO A 101 -16.16 10.94 -17.67
N LYS A 102 -16.87 9.87 -18.03
CA LYS A 102 -16.68 9.22 -19.33
C LYS A 102 -17.30 10.06 -20.45
N PRO A 103 -16.74 10.01 -21.68
CA PRO A 103 -17.35 10.67 -22.83
C PRO A 103 -18.78 10.22 -23.13
N ASP A 104 -19.10 8.94 -22.85
CA ASP A 104 -20.46 8.42 -22.89
C ASP A 104 -21.03 8.37 -21.45
N PRO A 105 -22.00 9.23 -21.10
CA PRO A 105 -22.59 9.27 -19.75
C PRO A 105 -23.25 7.95 -19.33
N ARG A 106 -23.62 7.09 -20.29
CA ARG A 106 -24.23 5.79 -19.99
C ARG A 106 -23.25 4.85 -19.27
N GLU A 107 -21.95 5.05 -19.44
CA GLU A 107 -20.94 4.27 -18.73
C GLU A 107 -20.96 4.58 -17.23
N ASP A 108 -20.92 5.86 -16.86
CA ASP A 108 -20.95 6.27 -15.45
C ASP A 108 -22.30 5.90 -14.81
N GLN A 109 -23.40 6.05 -15.55
CA GLN A 109 -24.73 5.62 -15.11
C GLN A 109 -24.79 4.10 -14.87
N ALA A 110 -24.22 3.29 -15.76
CA ALA A 110 -24.22 1.84 -15.62
C ALA A 110 -23.48 1.38 -14.36
N LEU A 111 -22.39 2.07 -13.99
CA LEU A 111 -21.65 1.79 -12.76
C LEU A 111 -22.40 2.27 -11.51
N ALA A 112 -23.08 3.42 -11.58
CA ALA A 112 -23.88 3.93 -10.48
C ALA A 112 -25.11 3.05 -10.17
N ASP A 113 -25.71 2.44 -11.20
CA ASP A 113 -26.91 1.58 -11.08
C ASP A 113 -26.59 0.11 -10.77
N ALA A 114 -25.32 -0.28 -10.69
CA ALA A 114 -24.88 -1.66 -10.47
C ALA A 114 -24.89 -2.05 -8.99
#